data_AF-A0A850MR47-F1
#
_entry.id   AF-A0A850MR47-F1
#
_cell.length_a   1.000
_cell.length_b   1.000
_cell.length_c   1.000
_cell.angle_alpha   90.00
_cell.angle_beta   90.00
_cell.angle_gamma   90.00
#
_symmetry.space_group_name_H-M   'P 1'
#
loop_
_entity.id
_entity.type
_entity.pdbx_description
1 polymer ?
#
loop_
_entity_poly.entity_id
_entity_poly.type
_entity_poly.pdbx_seq_one_letter_code
_entity_poly.pdbx_strand_id
1 'polypeptide(L)'
;MNDDIPDRFILSSEEIIGEWDWNKRERCIVCNLPIKNNEKIGRCPKCSHSAHLDHFLEWIKIKGICPFCKRKVKPDILLKK
;
A
#
# COMPACT_ATOMS: atom_id res chain seq x y z
N MET A 1 10.75 -30.75 30.14
CA MET A 1 10.62 -29.33 30.49
C MET A 1 12.00 -28.74 30.32
N ASN A 2 12.28 -28.17 29.15
CA ASN A 2 13.51 -27.41 28.93
C ASN A 2 13.07 -26.01 28.55
N ASP A 3 13.26 -25.11 29.51
CA ASP A 3 13.00 -23.69 29.42
C ASP A 3 14.11 -23.02 28.62
N ASP A 4 14.17 -23.30 27.32
CA ASP A 4 15.04 -22.59 26.37
C ASP A 4 14.36 -21.30 25.90
N ILE A 5 14.00 -20.44 26.86
CA ILE A 5 13.55 -19.08 26.57
C ILE A 5 14.83 -18.23 26.45
N PRO A 6 15.18 -17.71 25.26
CA PRO A 6 16.41 -16.96 25.10
C PRO A 6 16.39 -15.71 25.97
N ASP A 7 17.57 -15.33 26.48
CA ASP A 7 17.77 -14.15 27.32
C ASP A 7 17.03 -12.94 26.74
N ARG A 8 16.17 -12.34 27.56
CA ARG A 8 15.38 -11.19 27.16
C ARG A 8 16.31 -10.06 26.74
N PHE A 9 16.09 -9.49 25.56
CA PHE A 9 16.79 -8.29 25.13
C PHE A 9 16.50 -7.14 26.11
N ILE A 10 17.56 -6.61 26.74
CA ILE A 10 17.47 -5.41 27.58
C ILE A 10 17.68 -4.20 26.66
N LEU A 11 16.62 -3.45 26.38
CA LEU A 11 16.69 -2.16 25.70
C LEU A 11 17.34 -1.14 26.66
N SER A 12 18.55 -0.69 26.34
CA SER A 12 19.30 0.26 27.17
C SER A 12 18.82 1.70 27.03
N SER A 13 18.28 2.08 25.87
CA SER A 13 17.78 3.42 25.58
C SER A 13 16.88 3.44 24.35
N GLU A 14 16.08 4.49 24.22
CA GLU A 14 15.27 4.82 23.05
C GLU A 14 15.50 6.28 22.68
N GLU A 15 15.69 6.56 21.39
CA GLU A 15 15.83 7.91 20.85
C GLU A 15 14.91 8.10 19.64
N ILE A 16 14.29 9.28 19.55
CA ILE A 16 13.41 9.63 18.42
C ILE A 16 14.28 10.11 17.25
N ILE A 17 14.41 9.28 16.21
CA ILE A 17 15.22 9.58 15.02
C ILE A 17 14.52 10.46 13.96
N GLY A 18 13.26 10.84 14.20
CA GLY A 18 12.50 11.73 13.31
C GLY A 18 10.98 11.53 13.38
N GLU A 19 10.26 12.34 12.61
CA GLU A 19 8.80 12.28 12.47
C GLU A 19 8.44 11.54 11.17
N TRP A 20 7.70 10.44 11.30
CA TRP A 20 7.31 9.58 10.19
C TRP A 20 5.84 9.82 9.81
N ASP A 21 5.60 10.63 8.79
CA ASP A 21 4.26 10.78 8.22
C ASP A 21 4.06 9.80 7.04
N TRP A 22 3.43 8.67 7.35
CA TRP A 22 3.08 7.64 6.37
C TRP A 22 2.07 8.13 5.32
N ASN A 23 1.33 9.21 5.61
CA ASN A 23 0.26 9.77 4.78
C ASN A 23 0.68 11.02 3.96
N LYS A 24 1.88 11.57 4.18
CA LYS A 24 2.34 12.85 3.60
C LYS A 24 2.20 12.94 2.07
N ARG A 25 2.26 11.80 1.38
CA ARG A 25 2.11 11.70 -0.08
C ARG A 25 1.29 10.48 -0.41
N GLU A 26 0.25 10.68 -1.23
CA GLU A 26 -0.49 9.58 -1.82
C GLU A 26 0.47 8.76 -2.71
N ARG A 27 0.66 7.48 -2.37
CA ARG A 27 1.58 6.58 -3.07
C ARG A 27 0.81 5.54 -3.86
N CYS A 28 1.37 5.16 -4.99
CA CYS A 28 0.83 4.12 -5.82
C CYS A 28 1.02 2.75 -5.17
N ILE A 29 -0.07 2.03 -4.86
CA ILE A 29 -0.02 0.68 -4.26
C ILE A 29 0.60 -0.41 -5.16
N VAL A 30 1.01 -0.08 -6.38
CA VAL A 30 1.67 -1.01 -7.32
C VAL A 30 3.18 -0.77 -7.39
N CYS A 31 3.63 0.47 -7.63
CA CYS A 31 5.05 0.78 -7.78
C CYS A 31 5.69 1.45 -6.55
N ASN A 32 4.89 1.77 -5.52
CA ASN A 32 5.30 2.46 -4.29
C ASN A 32 5.88 3.88 -4.48
N LEU A 33 5.75 4.45 -5.68
CA LEU A 33 6.17 5.84 -5.96
C LEU A 33 5.04 6.83 -5.61
N PRO A 34 5.37 8.09 -5.26
CA PRO A 34 4.39 9.15 -5.06
C PRO A 34 3.57 9.42 -6.33
N ILE A 35 2.27 9.63 -6.17
CA ILE A 35 1.36 10.07 -7.21
C ILE A 35 1.32 11.60 -7.21
N LYS A 36 1.54 12.22 -8.37
CA LYS A 36 1.52 13.68 -8.56
C LYS A 36 0.12 14.16 -8.95
N ASN A 37 -0.19 15.43 -8.66
CA ASN A 37 -1.52 16.01 -8.91
C ASN A 37 -1.98 15.98 -10.38
N ASN A 38 -1.05 15.84 -11.34
CA ASN A 38 -1.35 15.80 -12.77
C ASN A 38 -1.44 14.37 -13.35
N GLU A 39 -1.25 13.34 -12.53
CA GLU A 39 -1.32 11.95 -12.96
C GLU A 39 -2.72 11.39 -12.82
N LYS A 40 -3.09 10.46 -13.71
CA LYS A 40 -4.38 9.77 -13.62
C LYS A 40 -4.34 8.77 -12.47
N ILE A 41 -5.33 8.84 -11.59
CA ILE A 41 -5.43 8.01 -10.39
C ILE A 41 -6.55 7.00 -10.55
N GLY A 42 -6.24 5.72 -10.32
CA GLY A 42 -7.23 4.69 -10.07
C GLY A 42 -7.34 4.44 -8.56
N ARG A 43 -8.55 4.50 -8.00
CA ARG A 43 -8.83 4.16 -6.60
C ARG A 43 -9.53 2.81 -6.51
N CYS A 44 -9.09 1.97 -5.58
CA CYS A 44 -9.79 0.71 -5.34
C CYS A 44 -11.20 1.00 -4.78
N PRO A 45 -12.28 0.50 -5.39
CA PRO A 45 -13.66 0.74 -4.90
C PRO A 45 -13.97 0.06 -3.57
N LYS A 46 -13.03 -0.72 -3.02
CA LYS A 46 -13.21 -1.48 -1.78
C LYS A 46 -12.40 -0.93 -0.60
N CYS A 47 -11.21 -0.40 -0.85
CA CYS A 47 -10.33 0.13 0.20
C CYS A 47 -9.82 1.55 -0.05
N SER A 48 -10.28 2.20 -1.13
CA SER A 48 -9.97 3.59 -1.51
C SER A 48 -8.49 3.92 -1.73
N HIS A 49 -7.60 2.94 -1.61
CA HIS A 49 -6.17 3.09 -1.87
C HIS A 49 -5.93 3.38 -3.35
N SER A 50 -4.95 4.24 -3.58
CA SER A 50 -4.67 4.84 -4.88
C SER A 50 -3.50 4.17 -5.59
N ALA A 51 -3.58 4.16 -6.90
CA ALA A 51 -2.51 3.78 -7.81
C ALA A 51 -2.54 4.70 -9.03
N HIS A 52 -1.40 4.82 -9.71
CA HIS A 52 -1.42 5.28 -11.09
C HIS A 52 -2.39 4.42 -11.88
N LEU A 53 -3.28 5.06 -12.65
CA LEU A 53 -4.38 4.38 -13.34
C LEU A 53 -3.85 3.22 -14.19
N ASP A 54 -2.79 3.46 -14.97
CA ASP A 54 -2.22 2.47 -15.88
C ASP A 54 -1.64 1.25 -15.13
N HIS A 55 -0.89 1.49 -14.05
CA HIS A 55 -0.38 0.41 -13.19
C HIS A 55 -1.49 -0.41 -12.58
N PHE A 56 -2.59 0.25 -12.16
CA PHE A 56 -3.69 -0.46 -11.54
C PHE A 56 -4.46 -1.30 -12.56
N LEU A 57 -4.71 -0.75 -13.75
CA LEU A 57 -5.40 -1.47 -14.83
C LEU A 57 -4.62 -2.71 -15.28
N GLU A 58 -3.31 -2.60 -15.51
CA GLU A 58 -2.49 -3.76 -15.89
C GLU A 58 -2.45 -4.82 -14.77
N TRP A 59 -2.36 -4.40 -13.51
CA TRP A 59 -2.43 -5.32 -12.38
C TRP A 59 -3.78 -6.07 -12.34
N ILE A 60 -4.90 -5.34 -12.48
CA ILE A 60 -6.24 -5.94 -12.44
C ILE A 60 -6.48 -6.84 -13.65
N LYS A 61 -5.98 -6.48 -14.84
CA LYS A 61 -6.09 -7.31 -16.05
C LYS A 61 -5.47 -8.69 -15.86
N ILE A 62 -4.34 -8.77 -15.16
CA ILE A 62 -3.61 -10.03 -14.92
C ILE A 62 -4.14 -10.77 -13.68
N LYS A 63 -4.39 -10.05 -12.58
CA LYS A 63 -4.67 -10.67 -11.26
C LYS A 63 -6.14 -10.62 -10.85
N GLY A 64 -6.93 -9.70 -11.37
CA GLY A 64 -8.35 -9.51 -11.01
C GLY A 64 -8.61 -9.08 -9.57
N ILE A 65 -7.56 -8.72 -8.80
CA ILE A 65 -7.65 -8.38 -7.36
C ILE A 65 -6.83 -7.14 -7.03
N CYS A 66 -7.28 -6.38 -6.02
CA CYS A 66 -6.53 -5.24 -5.50
C CYS A 66 -5.18 -5.70 -4.90
N PRO A 67 -4.03 -5.06 -5.22
CA PRO A 67 -2.74 -5.43 -4.65
C PRO A 67 -2.65 -5.18 -3.14
N PHE A 68 -3.42 -4.22 -2.62
CA PHE A 68 -3.46 -3.87 -1.20
C PHE A 68 -4.41 -4.76 -0.40
N CYS A 69 -5.73 -4.66 -0.65
CA CYS A 69 -6.74 -5.37 0.17
C CYS A 69 -7.13 -6.76 -0.36
N LYS A 70 -6.53 -7.23 -1.46
CA LYS A 70 -6.74 -8.55 -2.09
C LYS A 70 -8.17 -8.90 -2.53
N ARG A 71 -9.13 -7.98 -2.39
CA ARG A 71 -10.51 -8.16 -2.89
C ARG A 71 -10.57 -8.05 -4.41
N LYS A 72 -11.50 -8.78 -5.03
CA LYS A 72 -11.76 -8.73 -6.47
C LYS A 72 -12.14 -7.33 -6.93
N VAL A 73 -11.56 -6.90 -8.06
CA VAL A 73 -11.84 -5.61 -8.70
C VAL A 73 -12.03 -5.86 -10.20
N LYS A 74 -13.00 -5.18 -10.81
CA LYS A 74 -13.23 -5.22 -12.25
C LYS A 74 -12.65 -3.96 -12.90
N PRO A 75 -11.98 -4.05 -14.07
CA PRO A 75 -11.38 -2.90 -14.76
C PRO A 75 -12.41 -1.79 -15.06
N ASP A 76 -13.62 -2.18 -15.47
CA ASP A 76 -14.68 -1.26 -15.90
C ASP A 76 -15.12 -0.27 -14.82
N ILE A 77 -14.94 -0.65 -13.55
CA ILE A 77 -15.33 0.15 -12.38
C ILE A 77 -14.30 1.26 -12.14
N LEU A 78 -13.05 1.09 -12.58
CA LEU A 78 -11.97 2.06 -12.39
C LEU A 78 -11.99 3.21 -13.42
N LEU A 79 -12.74 3.06 -14.51
CA LEU A 79 -12.81 4.02 -15.62
C LEU A 79 -14.04 4.94 -15.54
N LYS A 80 -14.93 4.76 -14.56
CA LYS A 80 -16.13 5.61 -14.41
C LYS A 80 -15.74 6.94 -13.77
N LYS A 81 -15.91 8.02 -14.55
CA LYS A 81 -15.87 9.41 -14.09
C LYS A 81 -17.11 9.73 -13.26
#